data_AF-A0A2T0W5F3-F1
#
_entry.id   AF-A0A2T0W5F3-F1
#
_cell.length_a   1.000
_cell.length_b   1.000
_cell.length_c   1.000
_cell.angle_alpha   90.00
_cell.angle_beta   90.00
_cell.angle_gamma   90.00
#
_symmetry.space_group_name_H-M   'P 1'
#
loop_
_entity.id
_entity.type
_entity.pdbx_description
1 polymer ?
#
loop_
_entity_poly.entity_id
_entity_poly.type
_entity_poly.pdbx_seq_one_letter_code
_entity_poly.pdbx_strand_id
1 'polypeptide(L)'
;MEEQNNKRMVIELDQSVYDEIEEYCVDADIEESELMSGIFQCFVRETMNKMDAMKKGYTEMGHINLEICSEFDGCESEAHTHI
;
A
#
# COMPACT_ATOMS: atom_id res chain seq x y z
N MET A 1 5.99 28.91 -18.42
CA MET A 1 6.19 28.64 -16.98
C MET A 1 5.05 27.75 -16.57
N GLU A 2 5.31 26.48 -16.28
CA GLU A 2 4.30 25.62 -15.66
C GLU A 2 4.04 26.16 -14.25
N GLU A 3 2.77 26.48 -13.96
CA GLU A 3 2.37 26.84 -12.61
C GLU A 3 2.58 25.62 -11.70
N GLN A 4 3.47 25.75 -10.71
CA GLN A 4 3.57 24.77 -9.64
C GLN A 4 2.28 24.80 -8.82
N ASN A 5 1.36 23.87 -9.11
CA ASN A 5 0.12 23.68 -8.37
C ASN A 5 0.40 23.01 -7.02
N ASN A 6 1.07 23.73 -6.11
CA ASN A 6 1.29 23.24 -4.76
C ASN A 6 -0.05 23.14 -4.02
N LYS A 7 -0.32 21.97 -3.45
CA LYS A 7 -1.51 21.72 -2.62
C LYS A 7 -1.07 21.65 -1.16
N ARG A 8 -1.85 22.25 -0.27
CA ARG A 8 -1.62 22.20 1.18
C ARG A 8 -2.58 21.22 1.82
N MET A 9 -2.06 20.38 2.69
CA MET A 9 -2.81 19.46 3.54
C MET A 9 -2.50 19.83 5.00
N VAL A 10 -3.48 19.69 5.88
CA VAL A 10 -3.31 19.77 7.33
C VAL A 10 -3.65 18.39 7.87
N ILE A 11 -2.79 17.86 8.73
CA ILE A 11 -2.96 16.55 9.36
C ILE A 11 -2.90 16.71 10.87
N GLU A 12 -3.62 15.85 11.57
CA GLU A 12 -3.52 15.72 13.02
C GLU A 12 -2.60 14.53 13.32
N LEU A 13 -1.65 14.74 14.23
CA LEU A 13 -0.70 13.74 14.68
C LEU A 13 -0.75 13.65 16.20
N ASP A 14 -0.44 12.47 16.72
CA ASP A 14 -0.15 12.33 18.14
C ASP A 14 1.07 13.17 18.50
N GLN A 15 1.04 13.84 19.65
CA GLN A 15 2.11 14.76 20.07
C GLN A 15 3.48 14.08 20.04
N SER A 16 3.58 12.85 20.55
CA SER A 16 4.85 12.12 20.57
C SER A 16 5.42 11.87 19.17
N VAL A 17 4.55 11.64 18.18
CA VAL A 17 4.97 11.44 16.79
C VAL A 17 5.44 12.76 16.18
N TYR A 18 4.77 13.86 16.49
CA TYR A 18 5.20 15.18 16.05
C TYR A 18 6.57 15.55 16.62
N ASP A 19 6.79 15.32 17.92
CA ASP A 19 8.05 15.60 18.60
C ASP A 19 9.21 14.79 17.99
N GLU A 20 9.00 13.50 17.70
CA GLU A 20 10.00 12.64 17.03
C GLU A 20 10.35 13.16 15.62
N ILE A 21 9.36 13.65 14.87
CA ILE A 21 9.56 14.23 13.54
C ILE A 21 10.36 15.52 13.64
N GLU A 22 10.03 16.41 14.59
CA GLU A 22 10.72 17.67 14.80
C GLU A 22 12.19 17.42 15.20
N GLU A 23 12.44 16.53 16.15
CA GLU A 23 13.79 16.15 16.58
C GLU A 23 14.63 15.64 15.40
N TYR A 24 14.07 14.72 14.60
CA TYR A 24 14.75 14.21 13.42
C TYR A 24 15.07 15.31 12.39
N CYS A 25 14.13 16.23 12.14
CA CYS A 25 14.33 17.32 11.19
C CYS A 25 15.46 18.25 11.64
N VAL A 26 15.55 18.54 12.94
CA VAL A 26 16.64 19.33 13.53
C VAL A 26 17.98 18.61 13.38
N ASP A 27 18.04 17.33 13.74
CA ASP A 27 19.28 16.55 13.69
C ASP A 27 19.80 16.35 12.26
N ALA A 28 18.88 16.22 11.29
CA ALA A 28 19.22 16.00 9.89
C ALA A 28 19.35 17.28 9.06
N ASP A 29 19.07 18.46 9.63
CA ASP A 29 19.04 19.77 8.94
C ASP A 29 18.15 19.74 7.67
N ILE A 30 16.94 19.21 7.81
CA ILE A 30 15.93 19.13 6.73
C ILE A 30 14.62 19.80 7.15
N GLU A 31 13.87 20.31 6.18
CA GLU A 31 12.54 20.83 6.46
C GLU A 31 11.51 19.70 6.66
N GLU A 32 10.59 19.87 7.61
CA GLU A 32 9.45 18.95 7.81
C GLU A 32 8.70 18.70 6.49
N SER A 33 8.54 19.74 5.66
CA SER A 33 7.82 19.64 4.39
C SER A 33 8.52 18.73 3.38
N GLU A 34 9.86 18.77 3.36
CA GLU A 34 10.70 17.92 2.52
C GLU A 34 10.63 16.46 3.00
N LEU A 35 10.77 16.25 4.33
CA LEU A 35 10.65 14.94 4.95
C LEU A 35 9.29 14.31 4.65
N MET A 36 8.20 15.03 4.92
CA MET A 36 6.85 14.50 4.73
C MET A 36 6.56 14.20 3.26
N SER A 37 6.96 15.09 2.35
CA SER A 37 6.84 14.85 0.91
C SER A 37 7.56 13.57 0.48
N GLY A 38 8.79 13.38 0.95
CA GLY A 38 9.59 12.19 0.67
C GLY A 38 8.98 10.91 1.22
N ILE A 39 8.54 10.92 2.49
CA ILE A 39 7.89 9.78 3.15
C ILE A 39 6.62 9.39 2.40
N PHE A 40 5.73 10.35 2.12
CA PHE A 40 4.48 10.06 1.41
C PHE A 40 4.73 9.53 0.01
N GLN A 41 5.66 10.12 -0.74
CA GLN A 41 6.01 9.66 -2.08
C GLN A 41 6.55 8.22 -2.05
N CYS A 42 7.41 7.90 -1.09
CA CYS A 42 7.96 6.56 -0.94
C CYS A 42 6.86 5.55 -0.58
N PHE A 43 6.08 5.84 0.46
CA PHE A 43 5.02 4.98 0.97
C PHE A 43 3.96 4.67 -0.08
N VAL A 44 3.47 5.69 -0.79
CA VAL A 44 2.46 5.53 -1.84
C VAL A 44 3.00 4.68 -2.98
N ARG A 45 4.21 4.98 -3.47
CA ARG A 45 4.85 4.23 -4.56
C ARG A 45 5.03 2.76 -4.21
N GLU A 46 5.56 2.46 -3.01
CA GLU A 46 5.75 1.07 -2.58
C GLU A 46 4.42 0.32 -2.44
N THR A 47 3.40 0.98 -1.90
CA THR A 47 2.06 0.39 -1.72
C THR A 47 1.42 0.10 -3.07
N MET A 48 1.51 1.04 -4.03
CA MET A 48 1.03 0.83 -5.39
C MET A 48 1.76 -0.32 -6.09
N ASN A 49 3.09 -0.38 -5.97
CA ASN A 49 3.88 -1.46 -6.55
C ASN A 49 3.48 -2.84 -5.99
N LYS A 50 3.25 -2.95 -4.68
CA LYS A 50 2.76 -4.20 -4.05
C LYS A 50 1.38 -4.59 -4.58
N MET A 51 0.47 -3.64 -4.69
CA MET A 51 -0.87 -3.89 -5.22
C MET A 51 -0.83 -4.32 -6.69
N ASP A 52 0.00 -3.69 -7.51
CA ASP A 52 0.11 -4.02 -8.94
C ASP A 52 0.77 -5.38 -9.14
N ALA A 53 1.78 -5.73 -8.35
CA ALA A 53 2.38 -7.06 -8.36
C ALA A 53 1.35 -8.13 -8.00
N MET A 54 0.52 -7.90 -6.98
CA MET A 54 -0.54 -8.82 -6.57
C MET A 54 -1.60 -8.98 -7.67
N LYS A 55 -2.09 -7.88 -8.25
CA LYS A 55 -3.07 -7.91 -9.36
C LYS A 55 -2.53 -8.69 -10.56
N LYS A 56 -1.27 -8.45 -10.91
CA LYS A 56 -0.59 -9.13 -12.01
C LYS A 56 -0.49 -10.63 -11.74
N GLY A 57 -0.03 -11.02 -10.54
CA GLY A 57 0.07 -12.43 -10.16
C GLY A 57 -1.27 -13.17 -10.21
N TYR A 58 -2.35 -12.56 -9.71
CA TYR A 58 -3.69 -13.15 -9.80
C TYR A 58 -4.19 -13.26 -11.23
N THR A 59 -3.90 -12.28 -12.08
CA THR A 59 -4.28 -12.31 -13.50
C THR A 59 -3.54 -13.42 -14.23
N GLU A 60 -2.22 -13.54 -14.03
CA GLU A 60 -1.37 -14.55 -14.66
C GLU A 60 -1.74 -15.97 -14.21
N MET A 61 -2.03 -16.14 -12.92
CA MET A 61 -2.42 -17.44 -12.36
C MET A 61 -3.90 -17.75 -12.51
N GLY A 62 -4.70 -16.82 -13.05
CA GLY A 62 -6.16 -16.94 -13.07
C GLY A 62 -6.65 -18.22 -13.74
N HIS A 63 -6.03 -18.61 -14.86
CA HIS A 63 -6.39 -19.84 -15.56
C HIS A 63 -6.11 -21.10 -14.74
N ILE A 64 -4.88 -21.24 -14.21
CA ILE A 64 -4.48 -22.39 -13.38
C ILE A 64 -5.33 -22.47 -12.12
N ASN A 65 -5.58 -21.33 -11.46
CA ASN A 65 -6.42 -21.28 -10.26
C ASN A 65 -7.84 -21.76 -10.55
N LEU A 66 -8.42 -21.39 -11.71
CA LEU A 66 -9.75 -21.84 -12.12
C LEU A 66 -9.78 -23.34 -12.46
N GLU A 67 -8.73 -23.87 -13.10
CA GLU A 67 -8.61 -25.30 -13.38
C GLU A 67 -8.57 -26.11 -12.08
N ILE A 68 -7.73 -25.71 -11.12
CA ILE A 68 -7.66 -26.34 -9.80
C ILE A 68 -9.03 -26.28 -9.12
N CYS A 69 -9.69 -25.12 -9.05
CA CYS A 69 -11.02 -25.02 -8.46
C CYS A 69 -12.02 -25.98 -9.12
N SER A 70 -12.01 -26.09 -10.45
CA SER A 70 -12.89 -27.01 -11.18
C SER A 70 -12.60 -28.48 -10.90
N GLU A 71 -11.35 -28.86 -10.66
CA GLU A 71 -10.98 -30.25 -10.37
C GLU A 71 -11.44 -30.71 -8.97
N PHE A 72 -11.50 -29.77 -8.01
CA PHE A 72 -11.82 -30.08 -6.61
C PHE A 72 -13.27 -29.77 -6.20
N ASP A 73 -14.06 -29.13 -7.06
CA ASP A 73 -15.46 -28.73 -6.79
C ASP A 73 -16.35 -29.90 -6.30
N GLY A 74 -16.15 -31.09 -6.87
CA GLY A 74 -16.87 -32.30 -6.46
C GLY A 74 -16.56 -32.74 -5.02
N CYS A 75 -15.29 -32.64 -4.60
CA CYS A 75 -14.87 -33.01 -3.24
C CYS A 75 -15.44 -32.04 -2.19
N GLU A 76 -15.51 -30.75 -2.51
CA GLU A 76 -16.13 -29.75 -1.62
C GLU A 76 -17.63 -30.01 -1.43
N SER A 77 -18.34 -30.34 -2.51
CA SER A 77 -19.77 -30.67 -2.50
C SER A 77 -20.07 -31.93 -1.66
N GLU A 78 -19.25 -32.97 -1.78
CA GLU A 78 -19.35 -34.19 -0.97
C GLU A 78 -19.08 -33.92 0.52
N ALA A 79 -18.05 -33.13 0.84
CA ALA A 79 -17.74 -32.75 2.22
C ALA A 79 -18.88 -31.93 2.86
N HIS A 80 -19.47 -31.00 2.12
CA HIS A 80 -20.61 -30.21 2.59
C HIS A 80 -21.88 -31.03 2.81
N THR A 81 -22.04 -32.15 2.13
CA THR A 81 -23.19 -33.05 2.30
C THR A 81 -23.15 -33.81 3.63
N HIS A 82 -21.99 -33.86 4.30
CA HIS A 82 -21.77 -34.58 5.55
C HIS A 82 -21.63 -33.67 6.81
N ILE A 83 -21.95 -32.38 6.67
CA ILE A 83 -22.07 -31.38 7.76
C ILE A 83 -23.54 -31.07 7.98
#